data_AF-D5STS0-F1
#
_entry.id   AF-D5STS0-F1
#
_cell.length_a   1.000
_cell.length_b   1.000
_cell.length_c   1.000
_cell.angle_alpha   90.00
_cell.angle_beta   90.00
_cell.angle_gamma   90.00
#
_symmetry.space_group_name_H-M   'P 1'
#
loop_
_entity.id
_entity.type
_entity.pdbx_description
1 polymer ?
#
loop_
_entity_poly.entity_id
_entity_poly.type
_entity_poly.pdbx_seq_one_letter_code
_entity_poly.pdbx_strand_id
1 'polypeptide(L)'
;MDASSDVPQLGLDDFARRFALRAKNLMWMLGAGASASAGIPTASDMIWEFKQRLFVSQRRVSPQTVADLSNSVVRAQLQAHIDSSGQLASAGSPEEYASLFESVYPAETDRRAYLDSKLNGAKPSVGHLAIATLMQSDLTRILWTTNFDSLVADACAKVYGNTGALATVGLDAPEVATQLVGDQRWPIEIKLHGDFRSRRLKNTDDELRHQDVRLRQLLVECCRRFGLVVAGYSGRDDSIMDALEEAVTSGAFPAGLFWLQRGDGRPLPRVEQLLRHAMASNIEVALIPIENFDETLRDVTRLLEGIDTKVLDAFSSERRHWSGAPPPTGRMGWPVVRFNALPIQTPTVCRRVVCEIGGHAEVADAVKQVGVNVLVGRVSSGVLAFGQDSEIRQAFSNHAISEFDLHTIEKARLRYDSGERGLLRAALTTALVRERGLDAFRHRRADLLAPQNPSDPRWARLKALTGSISGSVPRDSELTWREGIGVRLDWAEERLWVLIEPRVVFVGMTEANRAAATDFARERTVKRYNRQLNDVIEFWAKYLEGDGIEIRALGIGNGVDATFSIGSETAYSRRLSP
;
A
#
# COMPACT_ATOMS: atom_id res chain seq x y z
N MET A 1 0.65 28.99 -34.74
CA MET A 1 0.52 28.43 -33.37
C MET A 1 -0.96 28.17 -33.19
N ASP A 2 -1.42 27.01 -33.63
CA ASP A 2 -2.84 26.63 -33.56
C ASP A 2 -3.13 25.93 -32.24
N ALA A 3 -4.13 26.44 -31.53
CA ALA A 3 -4.73 25.79 -30.39
C ALA A 3 -5.73 24.73 -30.88
N SER A 4 -5.38 23.43 -30.84
CA SER A 4 -6.27 22.25 -30.64
C SER A 4 -5.68 20.89 -31.08
N SER A 5 -4.38 20.61 -30.89
CA SER A 5 -3.77 19.32 -31.27
C SER A 5 -3.55 18.32 -30.11
N ASP A 6 -3.95 18.68 -28.89
CA ASP A 6 -3.82 17.80 -27.73
C ASP A 6 -5.06 16.92 -27.57
N VAL A 7 -4.80 15.65 -27.23
CA VAL A 7 -5.85 14.66 -26.96
C VAL A 7 -6.68 15.12 -25.75
N PRO A 8 -8.03 15.19 -25.86
CA PRO A 8 -8.89 15.62 -24.77
C PRO A 8 -8.66 14.77 -23.52
N GLN A 9 -8.41 15.44 -22.39
CA GLN A 9 -8.40 14.78 -21.09
C GLN A 9 -9.78 14.85 -20.46
N LEU A 10 -10.22 13.73 -19.89
CA LEU A 10 -11.51 13.60 -19.24
C LEU A 10 -11.34 13.13 -17.80
N GLY A 11 -12.01 13.80 -16.87
CA GLY A 11 -12.08 13.37 -15.47
C GLY A 11 -12.77 12.01 -15.35
N LEU A 12 -12.35 11.23 -14.34
CA LEU A 12 -12.93 9.91 -14.07
C LEU A 12 -14.44 9.97 -13.80
N ASP A 13 -14.90 11.01 -13.12
CA ASP A 13 -16.32 11.22 -12.82
C ASP A 13 -17.15 11.43 -14.10
N ASP A 14 -16.62 12.17 -15.07
CA ASP A 14 -17.29 12.37 -16.36
C ASP A 14 -17.26 11.12 -17.21
N PHE A 15 -16.13 10.41 -17.24
CA PHE A 15 -16.04 9.10 -17.86
C PHE A 15 -17.07 8.13 -17.29
N ALA A 16 -17.20 8.06 -15.96
CA ALA A 16 -18.13 7.14 -15.32
C ALA A 16 -19.60 7.46 -15.66
N ARG A 17 -19.99 8.74 -15.75
CA ARG A 17 -21.32 9.14 -16.24
C ARG A 17 -21.55 8.72 -17.69
N ARG A 18 -20.56 8.90 -18.57
CA ARG A 18 -20.64 8.45 -19.98
C ARG A 18 -20.72 6.94 -20.08
N PHE A 19 -19.92 6.23 -19.29
CA PHE A 19 -19.92 4.78 -19.20
C PHE A 19 -21.30 4.27 -18.77
N ALA A 20 -21.92 4.87 -17.75
CA ALA A 20 -23.26 4.47 -17.29
C ALA A 20 -24.32 4.52 -18.39
N LEU A 21 -24.23 5.49 -19.31
CA LEU A 21 -25.16 5.61 -20.45
C LEU A 21 -24.82 4.68 -21.61
N ARG A 22 -23.55 4.30 -21.77
CA ARG A 22 -23.03 3.63 -22.97
C ARG A 22 -22.50 2.22 -22.73
N ALA A 23 -22.53 1.72 -21.50
CA ALA A 23 -21.86 0.49 -21.07
C ALA A 23 -22.13 -0.71 -22.01
N LYS A 24 -23.38 -0.90 -22.44
CA LYS A 24 -23.78 -1.98 -23.37
C LYS A 24 -23.18 -1.88 -24.77
N ASN A 25 -22.71 -0.69 -25.14
CA ASN A 25 -22.08 -0.37 -26.42
C ASN A 25 -20.57 -0.15 -26.29
N LEU A 26 -19.99 -0.39 -25.10
CA LEU A 26 -18.56 -0.29 -24.85
C LEU A 26 -17.96 -1.68 -24.57
N MET A 27 -16.84 -1.95 -25.23
CA MET A 27 -15.98 -3.09 -24.92
C MET A 27 -14.84 -2.65 -24.01
N TRP A 28 -14.21 -3.60 -23.34
CA TRP A 28 -12.98 -3.36 -22.59
C TRP A 28 -11.79 -4.04 -23.27
N MET A 29 -10.62 -3.42 -23.22
CA MET A 29 -9.34 -4.05 -23.52
C MET A 29 -8.39 -3.91 -22.33
N LEU A 30 -8.02 -5.03 -21.72
CA LEU A 30 -7.14 -5.08 -20.56
C LEU A 30 -5.73 -5.54 -20.93
N GLY A 31 -4.73 -4.76 -20.51
CA GLY A 31 -3.33 -5.16 -20.56
C GLY A 31 -2.74 -5.47 -19.17
N ALA A 32 -1.43 -5.73 -19.13
CA ALA A 32 -0.75 -6.23 -17.93
C ALA A 32 -0.88 -5.28 -16.72
N GLY A 33 -1.08 -3.98 -16.94
CA GLY A 33 -1.33 -3.00 -15.88
C GLY A 33 -2.63 -3.24 -15.10
N ALA A 34 -3.62 -3.93 -15.66
CA ALA A 34 -4.84 -4.32 -14.95
C ALA A 34 -4.57 -5.39 -13.88
N SER A 35 -3.54 -6.22 -14.10
CA SER A 35 -3.13 -7.31 -13.20
C SER A 35 -2.07 -6.91 -12.18
N ALA A 36 -1.58 -5.67 -12.22
CA ALA A 36 -0.52 -5.19 -11.32
C ALA A 36 -0.90 -5.31 -9.83
N SER A 37 -2.12 -4.88 -9.46
CA SER A 37 -2.63 -4.97 -8.08
C SER A 37 -2.88 -6.41 -7.61
N ALA A 38 -2.93 -7.37 -8.53
CA ALA A 38 -3.02 -8.80 -8.22
C ALA A 38 -1.65 -9.44 -7.94
N GLY A 39 -0.56 -8.67 -8.00
CA GLY A 39 0.81 -9.13 -7.76
C GLY A 39 1.52 -9.61 -9.02
N ILE A 40 0.93 -9.46 -10.21
CA ILE A 40 1.57 -9.79 -11.47
C ILE A 40 2.36 -8.57 -11.96
N PRO A 41 3.69 -8.67 -12.15
CA PRO A 41 4.49 -7.54 -12.59
C PRO A 41 4.11 -7.11 -14.01
N THR A 42 4.12 -5.79 -14.26
CA THR A 42 3.88 -5.25 -15.60
C THR A 42 5.08 -5.47 -16.52
N ALA A 43 4.90 -5.28 -17.83
CA ALA A 43 6.02 -5.31 -18.79
C ALA A 43 7.12 -4.31 -18.41
N SER A 44 6.76 -3.12 -17.91
CA SER A 44 7.71 -2.12 -17.42
C SER A 44 8.47 -2.59 -16.17
N ASP A 45 7.81 -3.27 -15.23
CA ASP A 45 8.47 -3.83 -14.05
C ASP A 45 9.46 -4.94 -14.45
N MET A 46 9.04 -5.80 -15.39
CA MET A 46 9.89 -6.86 -15.94
C MET A 46 11.10 -6.29 -16.69
N ILE A 47 10.95 -5.21 -17.47
CA ILE A 47 12.06 -4.52 -18.13
C ILE A 47 13.12 -4.14 -17.09
N TRP A 48 12.73 -3.50 -15.99
CA TRP A 48 13.68 -3.11 -14.94
C TRP A 48 14.31 -4.31 -14.23
N GLU A 49 13.55 -5.37 -13.99
CA GLU A 49 14.09 -6.64 -13.47
C GLU A 49 15.13 -7.25 -14.43
N PHE A 50 14.87 -7.24 -15.73
CA PHE A 50 15.80 -7.76 -16.74
C PHE A 50 17.08 -6.93 -16.79
N LYS A 51 16.98 -5.59 -16.78
CA LYS A 51 18.15 -4.70 -16.72
C LYS A 51 19.00 -4.97 -15.47
N GLN A 52 18.35 -5.16 -14.32
CA GLN A 52 19.01 -5.52 -13.07
C GLN A 52 19.74 -6.86 -13.17
N ARG A 53 19.10 -7.90 -13.70
CA ARG A 53 19.69 -9.23 -13.89
C ARG A 53 20.89 -9.19 -14.83
N LEU A 54 20.81 -8.45 -15.94
CA LEU A 54 21.93 -8.27 -16.86
C LEU A 54 23.08 -7.54 -16.18
N PHE A 55 22.80 -6.45 -15.45
CA PHE A 55 23.81 -5.70 -14.72
C PHE A 55 24.54 -6.57 -13.69
N VAL A 56 23.78 -7.26 -12.83
CA VAL A 56 24.31 -8.12 -11.76
C VAL A 56 25.15 -9.25 -12.35
N SER A 57 24.67 -9.93 -13.38
CA SER A 57 25.38 -11.07 -13.99
C SER A 57 26.64 -10.65 -14.75
N GLN A 58 26.59 -9.55 -15.51
CA GLN A 58 27.71 -9.09 -16.32
C GLN A 58 28.78 -8.35 -15.50
N ARG A 59 28.38 -7.56 -14.49
CA ARG A 59 29.32 -6.84 -13.59
C ARG A 59 29.78 -7.68 -12.41
N ARG A 60 29.19 -8.86 -12.18
CA ARG A 60 29.51 -9.77 -11.06
C ARG A 60 29.41 -9.08 -9.69
N VAL A 61 28.38 -8.27 -9.51
CA VAL A 61 28.10 -7.54 -8.25
C VAL A 61 26.98 -8.20 -7.47
N SER A 62 26.84 -7.88 -6.18
CA SER A 62 25.74 -8.39 -5.37
C SER A 62 24.39 -7.83 -5.83
N PRO A 63 23.30 -8.64 -5.89
CA PRO A 63 21.95 -8.12 -6.12
C PRO A 63 21.54 -7.02 -5.14
N GLN A 64 22.10 -7.03 -3.92
CA GLN A 64 21.81 -6.01 -2.89
C GLN A 64 22.27 -4.60 -3.29
N THR A 65 23.29 -4.48 -4.15
CA THR A 65 23.84 -3.19 -4.59
C THR A 65 22.84 -2.39 -5.43
N VAL A 66 21.92 -3.07 -6.11
CA VAL A 66 20.91 -2.47 -6.99
C VAL A 66 19.49 -2.94 -6.63
N ALA A 67 19.26 -3.36 -5.39
CA ALA A 67 18.00 -4.01 -4.98
C ALA A 67 16.77 -3.09 -5.11
N ASP A 68 16.95 -1.79 -4.94
CA ASP A 68 15.87 -0.81 -4.98
C ASP A 68 15.64 -0.29 -6.41
N LEU A 69 14.76 -0.95 -7.15
CA LEU A 69 14.31 -0.53 -8.48
C LEU A 69 13.35 0.67 -8.45
N SER A 70 13.01 1.22 -7.28
CA SER A 70 12.27 2.48 -7.17
C SER A 70 13.21 3.71 -7.15
N ASN A 71 14.49 3.50 -6.86
CA ASN A 71 15.49 4.56 -6.80
C ASN A 71 15.92 5.02 -8.21
N SER A 72 15.80 6.32 -8.49
CA SER A 72 16.14 6.92 -9.78
C SER A 72 17.63 6.82 -10.13
N VAL A 73 18.52 6.87 -9.14
CA VAL A 73 19.97 6.72 -9.33
C VAL A 73 20.31 5.30 -9.75
N VAL A 74 19.69 4.30 -9.10
CA VAL A 74 19.85 2.88 -9.47
C VAL A 74 19.34 2.65 -10.89
N ARG A 75 18.16 3.18 -11.22
CA ARG A 75 17.61 3.10 -12.59
C ARG A 75 18.55 3.73 -13.62
N ALA A 76 19.11 4.90 -13.34
CA ALA A 76 20.05 5.56 -14.24
C ALA A 76 21.32 4.73 -14.44
N GLN A 77 21.86 4.11 -13.37
CA GLN A 77 23.02 3.23 -13.45
C GLN A 77 22.74 1.97 -14.28
N LEU A 78 21.59 1.32 -14.07
CA LEU A 78 21.18 0.16 -14.84
C LEU A 78 21.00 0.52 -16.32
N GLN A 79 20.36 1.66 -16.61
CA GLN A 79 20.16 2.13 -17.98
C GLN A 79 21.49 2.41 -18.68
N ALA A 80 22.41 3.13 -18.04
CA ALA A 80 23.72 3.44 -18.61
C ALA A 80 24.52 2.18 -18.94
N HIS A 81 24.37 1.11 -18.14
CA HIS A 81 25.00 -0.17 -18.44
C HIS A 81 24.41 -0.84 -19.69
N ILE A 82 23.08 -0.84 -19.84
CA ILE A 82 22.42 -1.36 -21.04
C ILE A 82 22.83 -0.56 -22.28
N ASP A 83 22.82 0.76 -22.19
CA ASP A 83 23.22 1.65 -23.28
C ASP A 83 24.68 1.42 -23.69
N SER A 84 25.56 1.14 -22.72
CA SER A 84 26.97 0.84 -22.98
C SER A 84 27.22 -0.48 -23.72
N SER A 85 26.24 -1.39 -23.73
CA SER A 85 26.37 -2.66 -24.46
C SER A 85 26.28 -2.48 -25.98
N GLY A 86 25.56 -1.46 -26.45
CA GLY A 86 25.33 -1.18 -27.88
C GLY A 86 24.58 -2.26 -28.67
N GLN A 87 24.18 -3.37 -28.03
CA GLN A 87 23.58 -4.55 -28.67
C GLN A 87 22.07 -4.67 -28.39
N LEU A 88 21.57 -3.97 -27.38
CA LEU A 88 20.18 -4.03 -26.94
C LEU A 88 19.38 -2.84 -27.45
N ALA A 89 18.08 -3.03 -27.63
CA ALA A 89 17.18 -1.97 -28.05
C ALA A 89 17.19 -0.80 -27.05
N SER A 90 16.98 0.42 -27.57
CA SER A 90 17.03 1.65 -26.78
C SER A 90 15.86 1.75 -25.79
N ALA A 91 16.08 2.50 -24.71
CA ALA A 91 15.03 2.75 -23.72
C ALA A 91 13.77 3.34 -24.37
N GLY A 92 12.63 2.73 -24.10
CA GLY A 92 11.34 3.16 -24.64
C GLY A 92 11.01 2.65 -26.03
N SER A 93 11.90 1.93 -26.72
CA SER A 93 11.56 1.31 -28.01
C SER A 93 10.51 0.18 -27.80
N PRO A 94 9.67 -0.10 -28.81
CA PRO A 94 8.73 -1.23 -28.77
C PRO A 94 9.43 -2.58 -28.51
N GLU A 95 10.63 -2.75 -29.06
CA GLU A 95 11.42 -3.99 -29.00
C GLU A 95 12.20 -4.16 -27.68
N GLU A 96 12.26 -3.13 -26.83
CA GLU A 96 13.02 -3.14 -25.57
C GLU A 96 12.71 -4.35 -24.69
N TYR A 97 11.42 -4.67 -24.53
CA TYR A 97 10.99 -5.82 -23.72
C TYR A 97 11.50 -7.14 -24.28
N ALA A 98 11.26 -7.39 -25.57
CA ALA A 98 11.63 -8.65 -26.22
C ALA A 98 13.15 -8.83 -26.23
N SER A 99 13.89 -7.79 -26.61
CA SER A 99 15.36 -7.77 -26.65
C SER A 99 15.97 -8.07 -25.27
N LEU A 100 15.47 -7.44 -24.21
CA LEU A 100 15.95 -7.69 -22.85
C LEU A 100 15.58 -9.09 -22.35
N PHE A 101 14.36 -9.55 -22.65
CA PHE A 101 13.91 -10.86 -22.19
C PHE A 101 14.71 -12.00 -22.83
N GLU A 102 15.01 -11.89 -24.13
CA GLU A 102 15.85 -12.85 -24.87
C GLU A 102 17.31 -12.79 -24.43
N SER A 103 17.81 -11.60 -24.08
CA SER A 103 19.16 -11.44 -23.56
C SER A 103 19.33 -12.09 -22.18
N VAL A 104 18.33 -11.97 -21.29
CA VAL A 104 18.36 -12.61 -19.97
C VAL A 104 18.12 -14.12 -20.07
N TYR A 105 17.17 -14.54 -20.91
CA TYR A 105 16.78 -15.94 -21.08
C TYR A 105 16.70 -16.30 -22.57
N PRO A 106 17.79 -16.77 -23.17
CA PRO A 106 17.82 -17.12 -24.59
C PRO A 106 16.87 -18.27 -24.95
N ALA A 107 16.79 -19.28 -24.06
CA ALA A 107 15.92 -20.42 -24.27
C ALA A 107 14.45 -20.06 -24.02
N GLU A 108 13.57 -20.45 -24.95
CA GLU A 108 12.13 -20.21 -24.81
C GLU A 108 11.54 -20.92 -23.58
N THR A 109 12.08 -22.08 -23.21
CA THR A 109 11.67 -22.83 -22.01
C THR A 109 11.90 -22.05 -20.72
N ASP A 110 12.97 -21.26 -20.64
CA ASP A 110 13.30 -20.48 -19.44
C ASP A 110 12.44 -19.22 -19.35
N ARG A 111 12.20 -18.57 -20.49
CA ARG A 111 11.22 -17.48 -20.61
C ARG A 111 9.85 -17.92 -20.14
N ARG A 112 9.44 -19.12 -20.57
CA ARG A 112 8.20 -19.78 -20.15
C ARG A 112 8.16 -20.01 -18.64
N ALA A 113 9.17 -20.68 -18.07
CA ALA A 113 9.24 -20.94 -16.64
C ALA A 113 9.25 -19.65 -15.79
N TYR A 114 9.91 -18.59 -16.28
CA TYR A 114 9.90 -17.28 -15.65
C TYR A 114 8.49 -16.70 -15.58
N LEU A 115 7.76 -16.65 -16.71
CA LEU A 115 6.39 -16.14 -16.75
C LEU A 115 5.46 -16.96 -15.83
N ASP A 116 5.54 -18.30 -15.89
CA ASP A 116 4.79 -19.19 -14.99
C ASP A 116 5.00 -18.82 -13.51
N SER A 117 6.26 -18.58 -13.12
CA SER A 117 6.60 -18.23 -11.74
C SER A 117 5.97 -16.92 -11.27
N LYS A 118 5.76 -15.96 -12.19
CA LYS A 118 5.17 -14.65 -11.90
C LYS A 118 3.64 -14.69 -11.89
N LEU A 119 3.04 -15.60 -12.65
CA LEU A 119 1.59 -15.80 -12.70
C LEU A 119 1.08 -16.66 -11.52
N ASN A 120 1.93 -17.56 -11.01
CA ASN A 120 1.52 -18.53 -9.99
C ASN A 120 1.13 -17.86 -8.66
N GLY A 121 -0.02 -18.27 -8.12
CA GLY A 121 -0.53 -17.77 -6.83
C GLY A 121 -1.17 -16.38 -6.88
N ALA A 122 -1.21 -15.73 -8.04
CA ALA A 122 -1.96 -14.49 -8.22
C ALA A 122 -3.45 -14.71 -7.97
N LYS A 123 -4.11 -13.72 -7.35
CA LYS A 123 -5.54 -13.76 -7.04
C LYS A 123 -6.22 -12.52 -7.59
N PRO A 124 -7.48 -12.62 -8.03
CA PRO A 124 -8.20 -11.47 -8.56
C PRO A 124 -8.17 -10.27 -7.62
N SER A 125 -7.91 -9.10 -8.20
CA SER A 125 -7.93 -7.81 -7.49
C SER A 125 -9.36 -7.22 -7.45
N VAL A 126 -9.51 -6.04 -6.84
CA VAL A 126 -10.82 -5.35 -6.79
C VAL A 126 -11.28 -4.99 -8.21
N GLY A 127 -10.37 -4.57 -9.09
CA GLY A 127 -10.69 -4.24 -10.47
C GLY A 127 -11.22 -5.44 -11.27
N HIS A 128 -10.66 -6.64 -11.05
CA HIS A 128 -11.16 -7.85 -11.70
C HIS A 128 -12.57 -8.22 -11.23
N LEU A 129 -12.84 -8.10 -9.93
CA LEU A 129 -14.18 -8.36 -9.38
C LEU A 129 -15.20 -7.32 -9.85
N ALA A 130 -14.79 -6.07 -10.02
CA ALA A 130 -15.62 -5.02 -10.58
C ALA A 130 -15.96 -5.32 -12.05
N ILE A 131 -14.99 -5.69 -12.89
CA ILE A 131 -15.24 -6.15 -14.28
C ILE A 131 -16.20 -7.35 -14.30
N ALA A 132 -15.98 -8.36 -13.45
CA ALA A 132 -16.86 -9.51 -13.35
C ALA A 132 -18.30 -9.11 -12.96
N THR A 133 -18.46 -8.14 -12.05
CA THR A 133 -19.76 -7.58 -11.65
C THR A 133 -20.46 -6.86 -12.82
N LEU A 134 -19.69 -6.11 -13.61
CA LEU A 134 -20.20 -5.46 -14.83
C LEU A 134 -20.63 -6.48 -15.88
N MET A 135 -19.85 -7.53 -16.07
CA MET A 135 -20.18 -8.64 -16.97
C MET A 135 -21.46 -9.38 -16.53
N GLN A 136 -21.62 -9.65 -15.23
CA GLN A 136 -22.84 -10.27 -14.69
C GLN A 136 -24.09 -9.45 -15.00
N SER A 137 -23.92 -8.13 -15.06
CA SER A 137 -25.00 -7.16 -15.23
C SER A 137 -25.25 -6.77 -16.70
N ASP A 138 -24.65 -7.48 -17.67
CA ASP A 138 -24.71 -7.14 -19.11
C ASP A 138 -24.16 -5.73 -19.43
N LEU A 139 -23.29 -5.18 -18.58
CA LEU A 139 -22.65 -3.86 -18.74
C LEU A 139 -21.22 -3.96 -19.29
N THR A 140 -20.71 -5.17 -19.47
CA THR A 140 -19.47 -5.47 -20.20
C THR A 140 -19.66 -6.76 -20.95
N ARG A 141 -19.92 -6.65 -22.25
CA ARG A 141 -20.30 -7.79 -23.10
C ARG A 141 -19.10 -8.50 -23.70
N ILE A 142 -18.10 -7.73 -24.10
CA ILE A 142 -16.86 -8.21 -24.71
C ILE A 142 -15.69 -7.59 -23.96
N LEU A 143 -14.77 -8.44 -23.52
CA LEU A 143 -13.50 -8.04 -22.95
C LEU A 143 -12.36 -8.70 -23.73
N TRP A 144 -11.54 -7.86 -24.34
CA TRP A 144 -10.30 -8.23 -24.96
C TRP A 144 -9.18 -8.16 -23.92
N THR A 145 -8.22 -9.08 -23.99
CA THR A 145 -7.02 -8.97 -23.16
C THR A 145 -5.78 -9.51 -23.84
N THR A 146 -4.65 -8.87 -23.56
CA THR A 146 -3.31 -9.36 -23.89
C THR A 146 -2.67 -10.12 -22.72
N ASN A 147 -3.39 -10.26 -21.60
CA ASN A 147 -2.89 -10.96 -20.42
C ASN A 147 -3.04 -12.47 -20.56
N PHE A 148 -2.03 -13.19 -20.09
CA PHE A 148 -2.03 -14.66 -20.04
C PHE A 148 -2.71 -15.21 -18.77
N ASP A 149 -2.91 -14.38 -17.75
CA ASP A 149 -3.46 -14.78 -16.46
C ASP A 149 -4.95 -15.17 -16.53
N SER A 150 -5.43 -15.91 -15.54
CA SER A 150 -6.83 -16.34 -15.42
C SER A 150 -7.69 -15.39 -14.57
N LEU A 151 -7.21 -14.19 -14.22
CA LEU A 151 -7.79 -13.41 -13.12
C LEU A 151 -9.20 -12.90 -13.42
N VAL A 152 -9.52 -12.59 -14.69
CA VAL A 152 -10.88 -12.22 -15.10
C VAL A 152 -11.83 -13.41 -14.96
N ALA A 153 -11.45 -14.58 -15.48
CA ALA A 153 -12.24 -15.80 -15.35
C ALA A 153 -12.42 -16.22 -13.88
N ASP A 154 -11.36 -16.15 -13.07
CA ASP A 154 -11.40 -16.43 -11.64
C ASP A 154 -12.31 -15.44 -10.88
N ALA A 155 -12.29 -14.16 -11.27
CA ALA A 155 -13.19 -13.15 -10.73
C ALA A 155 -14.66 -13.44 -11.11
N CYS A 156 -14.92 -13.82 -12.36
CA CYS A 156 -16.25 -14.21 -12.82
C CYS A 156 -16.76 -15.42 -12.06
N ALA A 157 -15.95 -16.46 -11.89
CA ALA A 157 -16.30 -17.64 -11.09
C ALA A 157 -16.68 -17.26 -9.65
N LYS A 158 -15.95 -16.31 -9.05
CA LYS A 158 -16.23 -15.83 -7.68
C LYS A 158 -17.51 -14.98 -7.61
N VAL A 159 -17.77 -14.12 -8.58
CA VAL A 159 -18.96 -13.24 -8.60
C VAL A 159 -20.23 -13.99 -8.99
N TYR A 160 -20.15 -14.90 -9.95
CA TYR A 160 -21.32 -15.63 -10.48
C TYR A 160 -21.75 -16.78 -9.56
N GLY A 161 -20.84 -17.24 -8.69
CA GLY A 161 -21.08 -18.41 -7.84
C GLY A 161 -21.10 -19.74 -8.60
N ASN A 162 -20.77 -19.73 -9.90
CA ASN A 162 -20.57 -20.91 -10.74
C ASN A 162 -19.61 -20.58 -11.91
N THR A 163 -19.08 -21.60 -12.56
CA THR A 163 -18.10 -21.46 -13.66
C THR A 163 -18.72 -21.30 -15.05
N GLY A 164 -20.06 -21.25 -15.18
CA GLY A 164 -20.74 -21.46 -16.46
C GLY A 164 -21.10 -20.22 -17.27
N ALA A 165 -20.98 -19.01 -16.70
CA ALA A 165 -21.54 -17.81 -17.33
C ALA A 165 -20.56 -16.97 -18.18
N LEU A 166 -19.25 -17.19 -18.09
CA LEU A 166 -18.26 -16.51 -18.94
C LEU A 166 -17.79 -17.45 -20.05
N ALA A 167 -17.85 -17.01 -21.30
CA ALA A 167 -17.17 -17.69 -22.40
C ALA A 167 -15.76 -17.12 -22.59
N THR A 168 -14.72 -17.90 -22.27
CA THR A 168 -13.32 -17.52 -22.50
C THR A 168 -12.82 -18.18 -23.79
N VAL A 169 -12.32 -17.38 -24.73
CA VAL A 169 -11.75 -17.83 -26.00
C VAL A 169 -10.30 -17.37 -26.14
N GLY A 170 -9.42 -18.28 -26.54
CA GLY A 170 -8.02 -17.98 -26.85
C GLY A 170 -7.71 -18.08 -28.34
N LEU A 171 -6.42 -17.95 -28.66
CA LEU A 171 -5.87 -18.12 -30.02
C LEU A 171 -6.18 -19.47 -30.65
N ASP A 172 -6.44 -20.50 -29.85
CA ASP A 172 -6.72 -21.87 -30.31
C ASP A 172 -8.12 -22.05 -30.91
N ALA A 173 -9.03 -21.10 -30.73
CA ALA A 173 -10.42 -21.22 -31.19
C ALA A 173 -11.05 -19.89 -31.70
N PRO A 174 -10.45 -19.19 -32.68
CA PRO A 174 -10.98 -17.91 -33.18
C PRO A 174 -12.40 -18.00 -33.74
N GLU A 175 -12.76 -19.14 -34.34
CA GLU A 175 -14.08 -19.37 -34.92
C GLU A 175 -15.19 -19.38 -33.85
N VAL A 176 -14.86 -19.86 -32.64
CA VAL A 176 -15.77 -19.83 -31.49
C VAL A 176 -16.01 -18.38 -31.04
N ALA A 177 -14.97 -17.54 -31.03
CA ALA A 177 -15.15 -16.11 -30.74
C ALA A 177 -16.07 -15.44 -31.76
N THR A 178 -15.87 -15.69 -33.06
CA THR A 178 -16.73 -15.16 -34.13
C THR A 178 -18.18 -15.59 -33.96
N GLN A 179 -18.43 -16.86 -33.66
CA GLN A 179 -19.79 -17.38 -33.42
C GLN A 179 -20.44 -16.72 -32.20
N LEU A 180 -19.75 -16.68 -31.05
CA LEU A 180 -20.30 -16.11 -29.82
C LEU A 180 -20.62 -14.60 -29.98
N VAL A 181 -19.76 -13.85 -30.67
CA VAL A 181 -19.97 -12.43 -30.98
C VAL A 181 -21.12 -12.22 -31.96
N GLY A 182 -21.24 -13.10 -32.97
CA GLY A 182 -22.34 -13.08 -33.95
C GLY A 182 -23.70 -13.38 -33.31
N ASP A 183 -23.74 -14.43 -32.48
CA ASP A 183 -24.93 -14.88 -31.75
C ASP A 183 -25.27 -14.00 -30.53
N GLN A 184 -24.43 -13.00 -30.23
CA GLN A 184 -24.58 -12.12 -29.07
C GLN A 184 -24.65 -12.87 -27.73
N ARG A 185 -23.85 -13.92 -27.59
CA ARG A 185 -23.78 -14.75 -26.38
C ARG A 185 -22.80 -14.16 -25.38
N TRP A 186 -23.26 -13.15 -24.64
CA TRP A 186 -22.48 -12.43 -23.62
C TRP A 186 -22.51 -13.11 -22.24
N PRO A 187 -21.54 -12.83 -21.35
CA PRO A 187 -20.27 -12.13 -21.59
C PRO A 187 -19.17 -13.01 -22.21
N ILE A 188 -18.26 -12.39 -22.96
CA ILE A 188 -17.12 -13.06 -23.62
C ILE A 188 -15.79 -12.40 -23.21
N GLU A 189 -14.82 -13.23 -22.82
CA GLU A 189 -13.41 -12.87 -22.67
C GLU A 189 -12.63 -13.43 -23.86
N ILE A 190 -11.92 -12.58 -24.60
CA ILE A 190 -11.11 -12.97 -25.76
C ILE A 190 -9.63 -12.63 -25.50
N LYS A 191 -8.78 -13.65 -25.49
CA LYS A 191 -7.34 -13.53 -25.22
C LYS A 191 -6.54 -13.49 -26.51
N LEU A 192 -6.02 -12.32 -26.85
CA LEU A 192 -5.31 -12.06 -28.11
C LEU A 192 -3.99 -12.84 -28.24
N HIS A 193 -3.30 -13.11 -27.12
CA HIS A 193 -2.07 -13.91 -27.12
C HIS A 193 -2.25 -15.36 -26.63
N GLY A 194 -3.51 -15.79 -26.42
CA GLY A 194 -3.88 -17.11 -25.93
C GLY A 194 -3.65 -17.34 -24.43
N ASP A 195 -3.93 -18.56 -23.96
CA ASP A 195 -3.57 -19.03 -22.62
C ASP A 195 -2.21 -19.73 -22.67
N PHE A 196 -1.31 -19.38 -21.76
CA PHE A 196 0.01 -19.99 -21.65
C PHE A 196 -0.07 -21.53 -21.47
N ARG A 197 -1.15 -22.02 -20.83
CA ARG A 197 -1.37 -23.45 -20.58
C ARG A 197 -1.80 -24.22 -21.83
N SER A 198 -2.42 -23.57 -22.81
CA SER A 198 -2.96 -24.23 -24.01
C SER A 198 -1.97 -24.32 -25.18
N ARG A 199 -0.82 -23.62 -25.12
CA ARG A 199 0.28 -23.74 -26.10
C ARG A 199 0.88 -25.15 -26.25
N ARG A 200 0.44 -26.12 -25.44
CA ARG A 200 0.90 -27.52 -25.47
C ARG A 200 0.17 -28.43 -26.45
N LEU A 201 -0.86 -27.98 -27.14
CA LEU A 201 -1.63 -28.87 -28.02
C LEU A 201 -1.75 -28.33 -29.45
N LYS A 202 -0.87 -28.84 -30.32
CA LYS A 202 -1.15 -29.22 -31.72
C LYS A 202 -0.91 -28.24 -32.88
N ASN A 203 -0.59 -26.96 -32.68
CA ASN A 203 -0.56 -26.02 -33.82
C ASN A 203 0.87 -25.72 -34.30
N THR A 204 1.03 -25.64 -35.62
CA THR A 204 2.28 -25.19 -36.28
C THR A 204 2.40 -23.67 -36.23
N ASP A 205 3.61 -23.12 -36.38
CA ASP A 205 3.85 -21.66 -36.35
C ASP A 205 3.00 -20.90 -37.39
N ASP A 206 2.73 -21.52 -38.55
CA ASP A 206 1.87 -20.94 -39.58
C ASP A 206 0.40 -20.91 -39.17
N GLU A 207 -0.11 -21.98 -38.57
CA GLU A 207 -1.50 -22.04 -38.09
C GLU A 207 -1.77 -21.00 -37.00
N LEU A 208 -0.83 -20.84 -36.06
CA LEU A 208 -0.91 -19.81 -35.01
C LEU A 208 -0.94 -18.40 -35.60
N ARG A 209 -0.13 -18.12 -36.64
CA ARG A 209 -0.16 -16.84 -37.36
C ARG A 209 -1.51 -16.58 -38.04
N HIS A 210 -2.10 -17.59 -38.67
CA HIS A 210 -3.42 -17.45 -39.29
C HIS A 210 -4.53 -17.23 -38.25
N GLN A 211 -4.47 -17.93 -37.11
CA GLN A 211 -5.42 -17.76 -36.01
C GLN A 211 -5.32 -16.37 -35.38
N ASP A 212 -4.11 -15.86 -35.19
CA ASP A 212 -3.85 -14.49 -34.73
C ASP A 212 -4.45 -13.44 -35.67
N VAL A 213 -4.21 -13.55 -36.98
CA VAL A 213 -4.79 -12.64 -37.99
C VAL A 213 -6.32 -12.64 -37.91
N ARG A 214 -6.95 -13.80 -37.75
CA ARG A 214 -8.41 -13.92 -37.64
C ARG A 214 -8.96 -13.24 -36.38
N LEU A 215 -8.31 -13.40 -35.22
CA LEU A 215 -8.72 -12.71 -34.00
C LEU A 215 -8.59 -11.19 -34.14
N ARG A 216 -7.52 -10.70 -34.77
CA ARG A 216 -7.33 -9.26 -35.02
C ARG A 216 -8.38 -8.70 -35.98
N GLN A 217 -8.75 -9.45 -37.01
CA GLN A 217 -9.86 -9.07 -37.90
C GLN A 217 -11.19 -9.00 -37.12
N LEU A 218 -11.47 -9.97 -36.24
CA LEU A 218 -12.65 -9.94 -35.38
C LEU A 218 -12.64 -8.74 -34.43
N LEU A 219 -11.47 -8.36 -33.89
CA LEU A 219 -11.32 -7.14 -33.09
C LEU A 219 -11.73 -5.90 -33.89
N VAL A 220 -11.19 -5.74 -35.12
CA VAL A 220 -11.55 -4.62 -36.02
C VAL A 220 -13.05 -4.60 -36.30
N GLU A 221 -13.67 -5.76 -36.59
CA GLU A 221 -15.11 -5.88 -36.82
C GLU A 221 -15.94 -5.49 -35.59
N CYS A 222 -15.50 -5.89 -34.39
CA CYS A 222 -16.15 -5.51 -33.14
C CYS A 222 -16.05 -4.00 -32.91
N CYS A 223 -14.89 -3.39 -33.18
CA CYS A 223 -14.69 -1.96 -33.07
C CYS A 223 -15.65 -1.18 -33.99
N ARG A 224 -16.05 -1.70 -35.15
CA ARG A 224 -17.08 -1.06 -36.00
C ARG A 224 -18.46 -0.96 -35.34
N ARG A 225 -18.77 -1.86 -34.39
CA ARG A 225 -20.07 -1.96 -33.72
C ARG A 225 -20.08 -1.33 -32.32
N PHE A 226 -18.93 -1.26 -31.66
CA PHE A 226 -18.80 -0.88 -30.26
C PHE A 226 -17.69 0.14 -30.05
N GLY A 227 -17.84 1.01 -29.06
CA GLY A 227 -16.70 1.79 -28.54
C GLY A 227 -15.76 0.91 -27.70
N LEU A 228 -14.61 1.47 -27.33
CA LEU A 228 -13.57 0.73 -26.63
C LEU A 228 -13.02 1.52 -25.45
N VAL A 229 -12.93 0.86 -24.30
CA VAL A 229 -12.24 1.34 -23.11
C VAL A 229 -10.96 0.53 -22.92
N VAL A 230 -9.80 1.17 -23.03
CA VAL A 230 -8.49 0.54 -22.89
C VAL A 230 -7.93 0.82 -21.50
N ALA A 231 -7.56 -0.21 -20.75
CA ALA A 231 -7.01 -0.08 -19.41
C ALA A 231 -5.80 -0.99 -19.18
N GLY A 232 -4.72 -0.45 -18.61
CA GLY A 232 -3.52 -1.23 -18.27
C GLY A 232 -2.72 -1.74 -19.48
N TYR A 233 -3.09 -1.37 -20.70
CA TYR A 233 -2.34 -1.67 -21.92
C TYR A 233 -1.46 -0.47 -22.30
N SER A 234 -0.18 -0.72 -22.59
CA SER A 234 0.79 0.35 -22.87
C SER A 234 0.82 0.80 -24.32
N GLY A 235 0.27 0.01 -25.26
CA GLY A 235 0.39 0.28 -26.70
C GLY A 235 1.74 -0.11 -27.30
N ARG A 236 2.38 -1.16 -26.77
CA ARG A 236 3.70 -1.65 -27.24
C ARG A 236 3.61 -2.80 -28.25
N ASP A 237 2.48 -3.50 -28.30
CA ASP A 237 2.33 -4.61 -29.25
C ASP A 237 1.91 -4.05 -30.61
N ASP A 238 2.79 -4.19 -31.59
CA ASP A 238 2.57 -3.65 -32.93
C ASP A 238 1.35 -4.27 -33.60
N SER A 239 1.13 -5.58 -33.44
CA SER A 239 0.02 -6.28 -34.09
C SER A 239 -1.34 -5.80 -33.59
N ILE A 240 -1.43 -5.45 -32.30
CA ILE A 240 -2.64 -4.89 -31.70
C ILE A 240 -2.81 -3.41 -32.05
N MET A 241 -1.72 -2.64 -32.05
CA MET A 241 -1.79 -1.23 -32.44
C MET A 241 -2.15 -1.07 -33.92
N ASP A 242 -1.62 -1.91 -34.82
CA ASP A 242 -2.00 -1.99 -36.23
C ASP A 242 -3.50 -2.23 -36.39
N ALA A 243 -4.07 -3.18 -35.63
CA ALA A 243 -5.50 -3.48 -35.67
C ALA A 243 -6.37 -2.30 -35.17
N LEU A 244 -5.93 -1.60 -34.13
CA LEU A 244 -6.65 -0.42 -33.64
C LEU A 244 -6.57 0.75 -34.63
N GLU A 245 -5.42 0.95 -35.28
CA GLU A 245 -5.22 1.95 -36.33
C GLU A 245 -6.09 1.63 -37.57
N GLU A 246 -6.16 0.37 -37.99
CA GLU A 246 -7.06 -0.10 -39.05
C GLU A 246 -8.54 0.16 -38.71
N ALA A 247 -8.93 -0.11 -37.46
CA ALA A 247 -10.28 0.16 -36.98
C ALA A 247 -10.63 1.66 -37.10
N VAL A 248 -9.73 2.55 -36.70
CA VAL A 248 -9.92 4.01 -36.84
C VAL A 248 -10.17 4.38 -38.30
N THR A 249 -9.33 3.92 -39.23
CA THR A 249 -9.49 4.20 -40.66
C THR A 249 -10.80 3.65 -41.22
N SER A 250 -11.33 2.56 -40.63
CA SER A 250 -12.59 1.93 -41.02
C SER A 250 -13.85 2.60 -40.44
N GLY A 251 -13.75 3.77 -39.78
CA GLY A 251 -14.91 4.45 -39.18
C GLY A 251 -15.48 3.74 -37.95
N ALA A 252 -14.61 3.14 -37.13
CA ALA A 252 -14.98 2.40 -35.93
C ALA A 252 -15.25 3.28 -34.69
N PHE A 253 -15.52 2.62 -33.56
CA PHE A 253 -15.74 3.17 -32.22
C PHE A 253 -16.96 4.10 -32.10
N PRO A 254 -18.18 3.67 -32.50
CA PRO A 254 -19.37 4.52 -32.48
C PRO A 254 -19.77 5.04 -31.08
N ALA A 255 -19.33 4.37 -30.00
CA ALA A 255 -19.55 4.82 -28.63
C ALA A 255 -18.36 5.56 -27.99
N GLY A 256 -17.26 5.75 -28.75
CA GLY A 256 -16.04 6.43 -28.34
C GLY A 256 -14.84 5.49 -28.09
N LEU A 257 -13.64 6.07 -28.10
CA LEU A 257 -12.37 5.44 -27.76
C LEU A 257 -11.77 6.10 -26.51
N PHE A 258 -11.82 5.38 -25.39
CA PHE A 258 -11.41 5.87 -24.08
C PHE A 258 -10.15 5.16 -23.62
N TRP A 259 -9.09 5.92 -23.31
CA TRP A 259 -7.81 5.36 -22.90
C TRP A 259 -7.49 5.73 -21.45
N LEU A 260 -7.51 4.76 -20.55
CA LEU A 260 -7.21 4.94 -19.13
C LEU A 260 -5.69 4.94 -18.95
N GLN A 261 -5.15 6.12 -18.64
CA GLN A 261 -3.72 6.36 -18.49
C GLN A 261 -3.36 6.41 -17.01
N ARG A 262 -2.40 5.59 -16.60
CA ARG A 262 -1.92 5.59 -15.22
C ARG A 262 -0.93 6.72 -14.96
N GLY A 263 -1.20 7.52 -13.91
CA GLY A 263 -0.36 8.63 -13.45
C GLY A 263 -0.27 9.81 -14.43
N ASP A 264 0.58 10.78 -14.09
CA ASP A 264 0.69 12.08 -14.81
C ASP A 264 1.54 12.01 -16.10
N GLY A 265 2.00 10.82 -16.48
CA GLY A 265 2.82 10.60 -17.67
C GLY A 265 2.00 10.65 -18.96
N ARG A 266 2.65 11.03 -20.07
CA ARG A 266 2.07 10.90 -21.41
C ARG A 266 2.04 9.44 -21.86
N PRO A 267 1.01 9.01 -22.61
CA PRO A 267 1.01 7.69 -23.23
C PRO A 267 2.15 7.59 -24.27
N LEU A 268 2.45 6.38 -24.75
CA LEU A 268 3.48 6.21 -25.77
C LEU A 268 3.14 7.01 -27.04
N PRO A 269 4.15 7.51 -27.80
CA PRO A 269 3.92 8.34 -28.98
C PRO A 269 2.94 7.72 -29.99
N ARG A 270 3.01 6.39 -30.18
CA ARG A 270 2.11 5.64 -31.05
C ARG A 270 0.64 5.69 -30.58
N VAL A 271 0.42 5.62 -29.27
CA VAL A 271 -0.92 5.78 -28.67
C VAL A 271 -1.42 7.22 -28.86
N GLU A 272 -0.58 8.23 -28.64
CA GLU A 272 -0.98 9.62 -28.92
C GLU A 272 -1.37 9.82 -30.38
N GLN A 273 -0.62 9.23 -31.31
CA GLN A 273 -0.90 9.28 -32.75
C GLN A 273 -2.23 8.59 -33.09
N LEU A 274 -2.49 7.40 -32.54
CA LEU A 274 -3.77 6.69 -32.68
C LEU A 274 -4.94 7.57 -32.22
N LEU A 275 -4.84 8.17 -31.03
CA LEU A 275 -5.92 9.00 -30.47
C LEU A 275 -6.15 10.27 -31.30
N ARG A 276 -5.07 10.93 -31.77
CA ARG A 276 -5.19 12.09 -32.68
C ARG A 276 -5.81 11.70 -34.03
N HIS A 277 -5.46 10.53 -34.57
CA HIS A 277 -6.04 10.01 -35.81
C HIS A 277 -7.53 9.70 -35.65
N ALA A 278 -7.92 9.13 -34.51
CA ALA A 278 -9.33 8.89 -34.19
C ALA A 278 -10.12 10.20 -34.08
N MET A 279 -9.56 11.24 -33.42
CA MET A 279 -10.18 12.57 -33.39
C MET A 279 -10.38 13.17 -34.78
N ALA A 280 -9.35 13.10 -35.63
CA ALA A 280 -9.42 13.58 -37.00
C ALA A 280 -10.48 12.84 -37.83
N SER A 281 -10.77 11.59 -37.46
CA SER A 281 -11.84 10.76 -38.04
C SER A 281 -13.21 10.99 -37.37
N ASN A 282 -13.36 12.06 -36.58
CA ASN A 282 -14.59 12.44 -35.88
C ASN A 282 -15.10 11.40 -34.86
N ILE A 283 -14.17 10.61 -34.31
CA ILE A 283 -14.44 9.66 -33.22
C ILE A 283 -14.29 10.41 -31.89
N GLU A 284 -15.25 10.22 -30.98
CA GLU A 284 -15.10 10.74 -29.62
C GLU A 284 -13.93 10.01 -28.94
N VAL A 285 -12.89 10.74 -28.57
CA VAL A 285 -11.77 10.19 -27.80
C VAL A 285 -11.60 10.92 -26.48
N ALA A 286 -11.12 10.21 -25.47
CA ALA A 286 -10.57 10.85 -24.29
C ALA A 286 -9.45 10.02 -23.67
N LEU A 287 -8.46 10.73 -23.16
CA LEU A 287 -7.48 10.21 -22.22
C LEU A 287 -8.03 10.42 -20.80
N ILE A 288 -8.11 9.35 -20.01
CA ILE A 288 -8.63 9.39 -18.64
C ILE A 288 -7.47 9.15 -17.68
N PRO A 289 -6.97 10.18 -16.98
CA PRO A 289 -5.98 9.98 -15.94
C PRO A 289 -6.55 9.14 -14.80
N ILE A 290 -5.84 8.09 -14.43
CA ILE A 290 -6.20 7.19 -13.33
C ILE A 290 -5.01 6.92 -12.43
N GLU A 291 -5.27 6.75 -11.13
CA GLU A 291 -4.23 6.36 -10.16
C GLU A 291 -3.87 4.87 -10.31
N ASN A 292 -4.91 4.02 -10.34
CA ASN A 292 -4.80 2.60 -10.59
C ASN A 292 -6.13 2.00 -11.07
N PHE A 293 -6.03 0.84 -11.73
CA PHE A 293 -7.17 0.13 -12.31
C PHE A 293 -8.25 -0.25 -11.27
N ASP A 294 -7.83 -0.69 -10.08
CA ASP A 294 -8.74 -1.16 -9.03
C ASP A 294 -9.67 -0.05 -8.52
N GLU A 295 -9.11 1.13 -8.24
CA GLU A 295 -9.88 2.31 -7.78
C GLU A 295 -10.81 2.83 -8.88
N THR A 296 -10.31 2.94 -10.11
CA THR A 296 -11.10 3.38 -11.26
C THR A 296 -12.35 2.52 -11.45
N LEU A 297 -12.19 1.20 -11.48
CA LEU A 297 -13.31 0.29 -11.73
C LEU A 297 -14.28 0.27 -10.55
N ARG A 298 -13.79 0.49 -9.32
CA ARG A 298 -14.64 0.67 -8.15
C ARG A 298 -15.50 1.93 -8.24
N ASP A 299 -14.95 3.03 -8.72
CA ASP A 299 -15.70 4.29 -8.85
C ASP A 299 -16.69 4.25 -10.02
N VAL A 300 -16.31 3.62 -11.13
CA VAL A 300 -17.23 3.35 -12.26
C VAL A 300 -18.40 2.49 -11.79
N THR A 301 -18.14 1.39 -11.07
CA THR A 301 -19.22 0.50 -10.60
C THR A 301 -20.17 1.18 -9.61
N ARG A 302 -19.65 2.02 -8.69
CA ARG A 302 -20.49 2.75 -7.71
C ARG A 302 -21.53 3.69 -8.34
N LEU A 303 -21.28 4.19 -9.54
CA LEU A 303 -22.17 5.12 -10.24
C LEU A 303 -23.26 4.41 -11.06
N LEU A 304 -23.22 3.08 -11.14
CA LEU A 304 -24.19 2.29 -11.88
C LEU A 304 -25.32 1.84 -10.96
N GLU A 305 -26.55 2.06 -11.39
CA GLU A 305 -27.74 1.59 -10.69
C GLU A 305 -28.08 0.14 -11.08
N GLY A 306 -28.60 -0.63 -10.14
CA GLY A 306 -29.15 -1.97 -10.42
C GLY A 306 -28.14 -3.11 -10.57
N ILE A 307 -26.87 -2.90 -10.20
CA ILE A 307 -25.83 -3.96 -10.20
C ILE A 307 -25.71 -4.63 -8.82
N ASP A 308 -25.48 -5.94 -8.76
CA ASP A 308 -25.23 -6.66 -7.49
C ASP A 308 -23.76 -6.54 -7.09
N THR A 309 -23.45 -5.60 -6.18
CA THR A 309 -22.09 -5.36 -5.69
C THR A 309 -21.70 -6.18 -4.46
N LYS A 310 -22.53 -7.13 -3.97
CA LYS A 310 -22.28 -7.81 -2.68
C LYS A 310 -20.90 -8.44 -2.60
N VAL A 311 -20.45 -9.13 -3.65
CA VAL A 311 -19.14 -9.80 -3.68
C VAL A 311 -18.00 -8.77 -3.70
N LEU A 312 -18.19 -7.67 -4.44
CA LEU A 312 -17.23 -6.57 -4.53
C LEU A 312 -17.09 -5.81 -3.20
N ASP A 313 -18.22 -5.55 -2.52
CA ASP A 313 -18.28 -4.86 -1.24
C ASP A 313 -17.71 -5.73 -0.11
N ALA A 314 -18.04 -7.02 -0.08
CA ALA A 314 -17.46 -7.98 0.85
C ALA A 314 -15.94 -8.04 0.69
N PHE A 315 -15.44 -8.17 -0.55
CA PHE A 315 -14.00 -8.21 -0.81
C PHE A 315 -13.29 -6.89 -0.46
N SER A 316 -13.92 -5.75 -0.73
CA SER A 316 -13.40 -4.43 -0.35
C SER A 316 -13.36 -4.21 1.16
N SER A 317 -14.28 -4.86 1.91
CA SER A 317 -14.29 -4.80 3.37
C SER A 317 -13.15 -5.60 4.01
N GLU A 318 -12.66 -6.65 3.33
CA GLU A 318 -11.53 -7.49 3.76
C GLU A 318 -10.16 -6.82 3.55
N ARG A 319 -10.04 -5.89 2.59
CA ARG A 319 -8.76 -5.21 2.24
C ARG A 319 -8.88 -3.68 2.29
N ARG A 320 -8.82 -3.07 3.48
CA ARG A 320 -8.68 -1.60 3.60
C ARG A 320 -7.20 -1.20 3.44
N HIS A 321 -6.83 -0.66 2.26
CA HIS A 321 -5.57 0.05 2.07
C HIS A 321 -5.69 1.49 2.61
N TRP A 322 -4.71 1.93 3.39
CA TRP A 322 -4.64 3.27 3.98
C TRP A 322 -3.44 4.00 3.35
N SER A 323 -3.66 5.10 2.64
CA SER A 323 -2.62 6.05 2.24
C SER A 323 -2.53 7.21 3.23
N GLY A 324 -1.35 7.83 3.34
CA GLY A 324 -1.14 8.99 4.20
C GLY A 324 -1.91 10.20 3.68
N ALA A 325 -2.61 10.90 4.57
CA ALA A 325 -3.42 12.05 4.17
C ALA A 325 -2.56 13.33 4.19
N PRO A 326 -2.60 14.18 3.14
CA PRO A 326 -1.91 15.46 3.19
C PRO A 326 -2.49 16.35 4.30
N PRO A 327 -1.66 17.19 4.95
CA PRO A 327 -2.11 18.07 6.02
C PRO A 327 -3.25 18.98 5.53
N PRO A 328 -4.30 19.18 6.35
CA PRO A 328 -5.45 19.98 5.94
C PRO A 328 -5.06 21.45 5.76
N THR A 329 -5.25 21.97 4.54
CA THR A 329 -5.13 23.40 4.23
C THR A 329 -6.53 24.01 4.04
N GLY A 330 -6.87 25.04 4.81
CA GLY A 330 -8.11 25.82 4.67
C GLY A 330 -9.34 25.33 5.46
N ARG A 331 -10.49 26.00 5.26
CA ARG A 331 -11.77 25.75 5.97
C ARG A 331 -12.70 24.73 5.28
N MET A 332 -12.38 24.28 4.06
CA MET A 332 -13.28 23.52 3.17
C MET A 332 -12.88 22.03 3.04
N GLY A 333 -12.85 21.29 4.15
CA GLY A 333 -12.41 19.88 4.16
C GLY A 333 -13.06 18.99 5.22
N TRP A 334 -14.31 19.25 5.58
CA TRP A 334 -15.06 18.47 6.58
C TRP A 334 -15.89 17.36 5.92
N PRO A 335 -15.97 16.13 6.49
CA PRO A 335 -15.56 15.78 7.85
C PRO A 335 -14.12 15.25 7.95
N VAL A 336 -13.37 15.81 8.90
CA VAL A 336 -12.06 15.32 9.31
C VAL A 336 -12.24 14.36 10.49
N VAL A 337 -11.78 13.12 10.35
CA VAL A 337 -11.65 12.17 11.46
C VAL A 337 -10.34 12.47 12.19
N ARG A 338 -10.45 12.97 13.42
CA ARG A 338 -9.31 13.14 14.33
C ARG A 338 -8.89 11.78 14.89
N PHE A 339 -7.62 11.45 14.79
CA PHE A 339 -7.02 10.31 15.46
C PHE A 339 -6.39 10.73 16.78
N ASN A 340 -5.90 9.74 17.52
CA ASN A 340 -5.24 9.88 18.81
C ASN A 340 -3.72 9.65 18.71
N ALA A 341 -3.13 9.92 17.55
CA ALA A 341 -1.70 9.72 17.27
C ALA A 341 -0.97 11.06 17.20
N LEU A 342 0.11 11.23 17.94
CA LEU A 342 0.95 12.43 17.96
C LEU A 342 2.26 12.17 17.20
N PRO A 343 2.72 13.10 16.34
CA PRO A 343 4.00 12.95 15.68
C PRO A 343 5.12 13.04 16.71
N ILE A 344 6.17 12.22 16.53
CA ILE A 344 7.32 12.20 17.43
C ILE A 344 8.63 12.21 16.65
N GLN A 345 9.57 13.03 17.12
CA GLN A 345 10.96 12.93 16.75
C GLN A 345 11.67 12.05 17.78
N THR A 346 12.40 11.05 17.29
CA THR A 346 13.10 10.05 18.10
C THR A 346 14.61 10.22 17.97
N PRO A 347 15.40 9.78 18.96
CA PRO A 347 16.85 9.76 18.83
C PRO A 347 17.27 8.87 17.64
N THR A 348 18.34 9.27 16.96
CA THR A 348 18.87 8.57 15.77
C THR A 348 20.07 7.68 16.08
N VAL A 349 20.63 7.79 17.28
CA VAL A 349 21.80 7.04 17.72
C VAL A 349 21.62 6.53 19.14
N CYS A 350 22.21 5.38 19.45
CA CYS A 350 22.33 4.81 20.80
C CYS A 350 23.71 4.15 20.95
N ARG A 351 24.06 3.69 22.16
CA ARG A 351 25.26 2.85 22.36
C ARG A 351 24.96 1.42 21.94
N ARG A 352 25.95 0.75 21.36
CA ARG A 352 25.96 -0.70 21.16
C ARG A 352 27.10 -1.31 21.94
N VAL A 353 26.76 -2.35 22.69
CA VAL A 353 27.70 -3.15 23.49
C VAL A 353 27.64 -4.58 22.98
N VAL A 354 28.79 -5.09 22.53
CA VAL A 354 28.93 -6.50 22.20
C VAL A 354 29.61 -7.18 23.39
N CYS A 355 28.93 -8.14 23.98
CA CYS A 355 29.38 -8.87 25.15
C CYS A 355 28.74 -10.27 25.18
N GLU A 356 29.33 -11.18 25.95
CA GLU A 356 28.87 -12.55 26.18
C GLU A 356 27.70 -12.57 27.18
N ILE A 357 26.58 -11.97 26.77
CA ILE A 357 25.33 -11.96 27.51
C ILE A 357 24.20 -12.60 26.68
N GLY A 358 23.29 -13.27 27.39
CA GLY A 358 22.19 -14.03 26.82
C GLY A 358 21.08 -13.19 26.19
N GLY A 359 19.84 -13.59 26.45
CA GLY A 359 18.64 -12.99 25.87
C GLY A 359 18.19 -11.70 26.58
N HIS A 360 16.95 -11.30 26.28
CA HIS A 360 16.36 -10.07 26.81
C HIS A 360 16.24 -10.06 28.35
N ALA A 361 16.00 -11.22 28.98
CA ALA A 361 15.83 -11.32 30.42
C ALA A 361 17.17 -11.11 31.13
N GLU A 362 18.22 -11.77 30.66
CA GLU A 362 19.58 -11.70 31.21
C GLU A 362 20.14 -10.29 31.11
N VAL A 363 19.90 -9.59 30.00
CA VAL A 363 20.28 -8.19 29.82
C VAL A 363 19.58 -7.27 30.83
N ALA A 364 18.28 -7.49 31.07
CA ALA A 364 17.55 -6.71 32.06
C ALA A 364 18.00 -7.00 33.49
N ASP A 365 18.30 -8.26 33.80
CA ASP A 365 18.77 -8.69 35.12
C ASP A 365 20.17 -8.15 35.42
N ALA A 366 21.08 -8.12 34.45
CA ALA A 366 22.41 -7.54 34.62
C ALA A 366 22.35 -6.06 35.04
N VAL A 367 21.51 -5.27 34.37
CA VAL A 367 21.29 -3.86 34.74
C VAL A 367 20.69 -3.73 36.14
N LYS A 368 19.69 -4.57 36.46
CA LYS A 368 18.98 -4.54 37.74
C LYS A 368 19.88 -4.94 38.91
N GLN A 369 20.77 -5.92 38.74
CA GLN A 369 21.70 -6.37 39.77
C GLN A 369 22.71 -5.29 40.15
N VAL A 370 23.19 -4.53 39.16
CA VAL A 370 24.16 -3.44 39.39
C VAL A 370 23.46 -2.17 39.91
N GLY A 371 22.19 -1.95 39.55
CA GLY A 371 21.41 -0.81 40.04
C GLY A 371 21.76 0.52 39.37
N VAL A 372 22.26 0.48 38.14
CA VAL A 372 22.58 1.67 37.34
C VAL A 372 21.38 2.19 36.55
N ASN A 373 21.38 3.49 36.24
CA ASN A 373 20.29 4.14 35.52
C ASN A 373 20.49 4.10 34.00
N VAL A 374 20.40 2.90 33.42
CA VAL A 374 20.56 2.67 31.97
C VAL A 374 19.33 1.98 31.38
N LEU A 375 19.01 2.32 30.14
CA LEU A 375 17.95 1.68 29.37
C LEU A 375 18.58 0.80 28.32
N VAL A 376 18.14 -0.46 28.24
CA VAL A 376 18.79 -1.48 27.41
C VAL A 376 17.78 -2.29 26.59
N GLY A 377 18.22 -2.73 25.41
CA GLY A 377 17.45 -3.59 24.52
C GLY A 377 18.36 -4.57 23.77
N ARG A 378 18.01 -5.86 23.77
CA ARG A 378 18.77 -6.88 23.05
C ARG A 378 18.41 -6.88 21.56
N VAL A 379 19.42 -6.92 20.69
CA VAL A 379 19.30 -7.11 19.24
C VAL A 379 20.32 -8.15 18.78
N SER A 380 20.26 -8.60 17.53
CA SER A 380 21.21 -9.60 17.00
C SER A 380 22.66 -9.11 17.00
N SER A 381 22.88 -7.80 16.82
CA SER A 381 24.21 -7.17 16.76
C SER A 381 24.83 -6.82 18.13
N GLY A 382 24.12 -7.07 19.24
CA GLY A 382 24.59 -6.73 20.59
C GLY A 382 23.47 -6.27 21.52
N VAL A 383 23.83 -5.52 22.55
CA VAL A 383 22.91 -4.81 23.44
C VAL A 383 22.93 -3.33 23.07
N LEU A 384 21.76 -2.78 22.74
CA LEU A 384 21.58 -1.35 22.54
C LEU A 384 21.29 -0.68 23.88
N ALA A 385 21.86 0.50 24.11
CA ALA A 385 21.73 1.20 25.38
C ALA A 385 21.63 2.72 25.25
N PHE A 386 20.84 3.31 26.14
CA PHE A 386 20.90 4.73 26.53
C PHE A 386 21.36 4.80 27.99
N GLY A 387 22.27 5.71 28.29
CA GLY A 387 22.92 5.79 29.60
C GLY A 387 24.30 6.41 29.56
N GLN A 388 24.88 6.62 30.74
CA GLN A 388 26.27 7.04 30.84
C GLN A 388 27.20 5.90 30.44
N ASP A 389 28.27 6.21 29.71
CA ASP A 389 29.18 5.17 29.21
C ASP A 389 29.83 4.36 30.34
N SER A 390 30.12 5.00 31.47
CA SER A 390 30.63 4.34 32.69
C SER A 390 29.63 3.35 33.28
N GLU A 391 28.37 3.76 33.40
CA GLU A 391 27.29 2.94 33.94
C GLU A 391 26.95 1.75 33.02
N ILE A 392 26.94 1.97 31.70
CA ILE A 392 26.73 0.89 30.72
C ILE A 392 27.87 -0.13 30.81
N ARG A 393 29.13 0.33 30.91
CA ARG A 393 30.29 -0.57 31.08
C ARG A 393 30.24 -1.31 32.41
N GLN A 394 29.78 -0.66 33.48
CA GLN A 394 29.60 -1.30 34.78
C GLN A 394 28.55 -2.41 34.71
N ALA A 395 27.41 -2.16 34.06
CA ALA A 395 26.32 -3.12 33.90
C ALA A 395 26.77 -4.42 33.20
N PHE A 396 27.69 -4.32 32.23
CA PHE A 396 28.15 -5.46 31.44
C PHE A 396 29.60 -5.90 31.72
N SER A 397 30.19 -5.42 32.83
CA SER A 397 31.58 -5.70 33.19
C SER A 397 31.88 -7.20 33.37
N ASN A 398 30.92 -7.97 33.88
CA ASN A 398 31.03 -9.43 34.07
C ASN A 398 30.82 -10.26 32.79
N HIS A 399 30.51 -9.63 31.66
CA HIS A 399 30.11 -10.30 30.42
C HIS A 399 31.13 -10.13 29.28
N ALA A 400 32.40 -9.83 29.58
CA ALA A 400 33.48 -9.70 28.58
C ALA A 400 33.10 -8.83 27.37
N ILE A 401 33.12 -7.50 27.55
CA ILE A 401 32.80 -6.55 26.49
C ILE A 401 33.88 -6.60 25.39
N SER A 402 33.49 -6.99 24.17
CA SER A 402 34.38 -7.04 23.01
C SER A 402 34.32 -5.76 22.17
N GLU A 403 33.15 -5.13 22.06
CA GLU A 403 32.95 -3.88 21.31
C GLU A 403 32.05 -2.91 22.08
N PHE A 404 32.36 -1.62 21.95
CA PHE A 404 31.57 -0.53 22.53
C PHE A 404 31.60 0.67 21.58
N ASP A 405 30.51 0.88 20.85
CA ASP A 405 30.44 1.88 19.77
C ASP A 405 29.07 2.57 19.69
N LEU A 406 28.96 3.51 18.75
CA LEU A 406 27.69 4.15 18.40
C LEU A 406 26.95 3.30 17.36
N HIS A 407 25.65 3.14 17.59
CA HIS A 407 24.76 2.45 16.68
C HIS A 407 23.67 3.40 16.20
N THR A 408 23.56 3.52 14.87
CA THR A 408 22.49 4.28 14.20
C THR A 408 21.18 3.49 14.25
N ILE A 409 20.12 4.14 14.71
CA ILE A 409 18.78 3.58 14.74
C ILE A 409 18.15 3.74 13.35
N GLU A 410 18.16 2.67 12.57
CA GLU A 410 17.60 2.67 11.22
C GLU A 410 16.07 2.72 11.22
N LYS A 411 15.50 3.67 10.46
CA LYS A 411 14.04 3.83 10.32
C LYS A 411 13.32 2.55 9.91
N ALA A 412 13.92 1.74 9.03
CA ALA A 412 13.32 0.49 8.56
C ALA A 412 13.07 -0.52 9.68
N ARG A 413 13.91 -0.50 10.74
CA ARG A 413 13.77 -1.39 11.91
C ARG A 413 12.57 -1.01 12.78
N LEU A 414 12.18 0.26 12.77
CA LEU A 414 11.08 0.80 13.56
C LEU A 414 9.69 0.44 13.02
N ARG A 415 9.61 -0.09 11.78
CA ARG A 415 8.36 -0.55 11.17
C ARG A 415 7.73 -1.74 11.88
N TYR A 416 8.54 -2.58 12.52
CA TYR A 416 8.09 -3.81 13.19
C TYR A 416 8.43 -3.74 14.69
N ASP A 417 8.01 -4.74 15.47
CA ASP A 417 8.32 -4.80 16.90
C ASP A 417 9.76 -5.27 17.15
N SER A 418 10.71 -4.42 16.76
CA SER A 418 12.14 -4.68 16.88
C SER A 418 12.69 -4.30 18.26
N GLY A 419 13.91 -4.76 18.58
CA GLY A 419 14.59 -4.38 19.82
C GLY A 419 14.85 -2.87 19.93
N GLU A 420 15.13 -2.21 18.80
CA GLU A 420 15.27 -0.76 18.67
C GLU A 420 13.95 -0.06 19.05
N ARG A 421 12.82 -0.52 18.50
CA ARG A 421 11.50 0.05 18.82
C ARG A 421 11.11 -0.21 20.28
N GLY A 422 11.47 -1.38 20.83
CA GLY A 422 11.30 -1.71 22.24
C GLY A 422 12.11 -0.78 23.16
N LEU A 423 13.36 -0.52 22.81
CA LEU A 423 14.23 0.41 23.53
C LEU A 423 13.68 1.85 23.49
N LEU A 424 13.26 2.33 22.32
CA LEU A 424 12.63 3.65 22.18
C LEU A 424 11.35 3.78 22.99
N ARG A 425 10.54 2.72 23.06
CA ARG A 425 9.31 2.69 23.88
C ARG A 425 9.64 2.86 25.37
N ALA A 426 10.60 2.08 25.87
CA ALA A 426 11.04 2.18 27.26
C ALA A 426 11.62 3.57 27.58
N ALA A 427 12.41 4.12 26.67
CA ALA A 427 12.98 5.45 26.80
C ALA A 427 11.95 6.57 26.80
N LEU A 428 10.96 6.52 25.90
CA LEU A 428 9.86 7.48 25.86
C LEU A 428 9.05 7.45 27.17
N THR A 429 8.68 6.26 27.64
CA THR A 429 7.95 6.09 28.90
C THR A 429 8.75 6.66 30.07
N THR A 430 10.06 6.41 30.12
CA THR A 430 10.95 6.96 31.17
C THR A 430 11.02 8.49 31.10
N ALA A 431 11.14 9.06 29.88
CA ALA A 431 11.16 10.51 29.67
C ALA A 431 9.85 11.17 30.14
N LEU A 432 8.70 10.57 29.82
CA LEU A 432 7.38 11.07 30.23
C LEU A 432 7.17 10.99 31.74
N VAL A 433 7.58 9.91 32.39
CA VAL A 433 7.55 9.77 33.86
C VAL A 433 8.35 10.88 34.52
N ARG A 434 9.60 11.08 34.05
CA ARG A 434 10.55 12.04 34.61
C ARG A 434 10.15 13.50 34.37
N GLU A 435 9.88 13.86 33.12
CA GLU A 435 9.69 15.26 32.69
C GLU A 435 8.24 15.74 32.77
N ARG A 436 7.27 14.82 32.97
CA ARG A 436 5.84 15.15 33.09
C ARG A 436 5.24 14.67 34.41
N GLY A 437 5.99 14.09 35.34
CA GLY A 437 5.49 13.69 36.66
C GLY A 437 4.32 12.71 36.58
N LEU A 438 4.50 11.66 35.79
CA LEU A 438 3.55 10.58 35.58
C LEU A 438 4.08 9.31 36.26
N ASP A 439 3.20 8.46 36.76
CA ASP A 439 3.52 7.08 37.12
C ASP A 439 3.28 6.18 35.92
N ALA A 440 4.17 5.22 35.67
CA ALA A 440 4.03 4.22 34.61
C ALA A 440 3.68 2.84 35.17
N PHE A 441 2.74 2.16 34.51
CA PHE A 441 2.32 0.79 34.78
C PHE A 441 2.45 -0.01 33.50
N ARG A 442 3.37 -0.97 33.48
CA ARG A 442 3.63 -1.78 32.28
C ARG A 442 2.44 -2.69 31.98
N HIS A 443 1.93 -2.61 30.75
CA HIS A 443 0.91 -3.52 30.25
C HIS A 443 1.39 -4.15 28.93
N ARG A 444 0.92 -5.37 28.62
CA ARG A 444 1.47 -6.25 27.57
C ARG A 444 1.49 -5.64 26.15
N ARG A 445 0.73 -4.57 25.88
CA ARG A 445 0.58 -3.94 24.55
C ARG A 445 0.73 -2.40 24.56
N ALA A 446 0.80 -1.77 25.72
CA ALA A 446 0.89 -0.32 25.89
C ALA A 446 1.42 -0.01 27.30
N ASP A 447 2.08 1.13 27.47
CA ASP A 447 2.45 1.62 28.80
C ASP A 447 1.31 2.49 29.33
N LEU A 448 0.77 2.16 30.50
CA LEU A 448 -0.27 2.97 31.12
C LEU A 448 0.40 4.07 31.96
N LEU A 449 0.06 5.33 31.68
CA LEU A 449 0.55 6.48 32.42
C LEU A 449 -0.59 7.13 33.18
N ALA A 450 -0.34 7.52 34.43
CA ALA A 450 -1.30 8.26 35.24
C ALA A 450 -0.60 9.38 36.04
N PRO A 451 -1.32 10.44 36.46
CA PRO A 451 -0.79 11.44 37.38
C PRO A 451 -0.16 10.82 38.62
N GLN A 452 1.10 11.20 38.89
CA GLN A 452 1.79 10.81 40.12
C GLN A 452 1.13 11.46 41.35
N ASN A 453 0.81 12.75 41.25
CA ASN A 453 0.03 13.49 42.25
C ASN A 453 -1.27 14.02 41.62
N PRO A 454 -2.40 13.31 41.73
CA PRO A 454 -3.69 13.76 41.19
C PRO A 454 -4.25 15.04 41.82
N SER A 455 -3.73 15.48 42.96
CA SER A 455 -4.19 16.71 43.64
C SER A 455 -3.50 17.97 43.13
N ASP A 456 -2.48 17.83 42.29
CA ASP A 456 -1.71 18.95 41.74
C ASP A 456 -2.59 19.87 40.85
N PRO A 457 -2.52 21.21 41.03
CA PRO A 457 -3.26 22.17 40.22
C PRO A 457 -3.11 21.99 38.71
N ARG A 458 -2.00 21.43 38.22
CA ARG A 458 -1.80 21.15 36.78
C ARG A 458 -2.86 20.23 36.17
N TRP A 459 -3.55 19.44 37.00
CA TRP A 459 -4.63 18.55 36.57
C TRP A 459 -6.03 19.16 36.64
N ALA A 460 -6.17 20.44 37.03
CA ALA A 460 -7.46 21.09 37.20
C ALA A 460 -8.33 21.00 35.94
N ARG A 461 -7.73 21.14 34.75
CA ARG A 461 -8.43 21.01 33.47
C ARG A 461 -8.91 19.57 33.21
N LEU A 462 -8.08 18.57 33.47
CA LEU A 462 -8.47 17.16 33.36
C LEU A 462 -9.60 16.82 34.34
N LYS A 463 -9.53 17.34 35.57
CA LYS A 463 -10.57 17.19 36.58
C LYS A 463 -11.88 17.84 36.15
N ALA A 464 -11.84 19.04 35.56
CA ALA A 464 -13.04 19.68 35.00
C ALA A 464 -13.67 18.85 33.87
N LEU A 465 -12.86 18.22 33.01
CA LEU A 465 -13.35 17.40 31.89
C LEU A 465 -13.93 16.05 32.34
N THR A 466 -13.46 15.49 33.45
CA THR A 466 -13.74 14.10 33.84
C THR A 466 -14.46 13.98 35.20
N GLY A 467 -14.71 15.11 35.86
CA GLY A 467 -15.28 15.23 37.21
C GLY A 467 -14.27 14.88 38.32
N SER A 468 -13.82 13.63 38.34
CA SER A 468 -12.79 13.12 39.25
C SER A 468 -11.72 12.37 38.47
N ILE A 469 -10.48 12.49 38.92
CA ILE A 469 -9.28 11.92 38.28
C ILE A 469 -8.58 10.86 39.11
N SER A 470 -9.05 10.61 40.32
CA SER A 470 -8.63 9.48 41.16
C SER A 470 -9.69 9.14 42.20
N GLY A 471 -9.62 7.94 42.75
CA GLY A 471 -10.47 7.47 43.84
C GLY A 471 -10.32 5.97 44.11
N SER A 472 -11.20 5.43 44.97
CA SER A 472 -11.36 3.98 45.17
C SER A 472 -12.54 3.46 44.36
N VAL A 473 -12.50 2.18 43.98
CA VAL A 473 -13.63 1.53 43.31
C VAL A 473 -14.73 1.22 44.34
N PRO A 474 -16.01 1.47 44.03
CA PRO A 474 -17.10 1.14 44.95
C PRO A 474 -17.08 -0.34 45.34
N ARG A 475 -17.18 -0.63 46.64
CA ARG A 475 -17.19 -1.99 47.24
C ARG A 475 -15.85 -2.74 47.19
N ASP A 476 -14.76 -2.09 46.77
CA ASP A 476 -13.39 -2.59 46.90
C ASP A 476 -12.43 -1.42 47.21
N SER A 477 -12.17 -1.20 48.50
CA SER A 477 -11.33 -0.08 48.97
C SER A 477 -9.85 -0.27 48.66
N GLU A 478 -9.40 -1.50 48.40
CA GLU A 478 -8.01 -1.81 48.05
C GLU A 478 -7.72 -1.54 46.57
N LEU A 479 -8.77 -1.57 45.73
CA LEU A 479 -8.69 -1.20 44.33
C LEU A 479 -8.86 0.31 44.15
N THR A 480 -7.76 1.01 43.87
CA THR A 480 -7.76 2.44 43.55
C THR A 480 -7.61 2.66 42.05
N TRP A 481 -8.08 3.81 41.57
CA TRP A 481 -8.05 4.17 40.17
C TRP A 481 -7.59 5.61 39.97
N ARG A 482 -7.02 5.87 38.80
CA ARG A 482 -6.62 7.21 38.32
C ARG A 482 -6.99 7.38 36.87
N GLU A 483 -7.30 8.60 36.46
CA GLU A 483 -7.39 8.96 35.05
C GLU A 483 -6.02 9.00 34.43
N GLY A 484 -5.85 8.29 33.33
CA GLY A 484 -4.57 8.18 32.66
C GLY A 484 -4.74 7.95 31.16
N ILE A 485 -3.66 7.49 30.56
CA ILE A 485 -3.57 7.17 29.15
C ILE A 485 -2.79 5.87 28.95
N GLY A 486 -3.18 5.07 27.96
CA GLY A 486 -2.29 4.11 27.35
C GLY A 486 -1.43 4.81 26.30
N VAL A 487 -0.12 4.60 26.34
CA VAL A 487 0.84 5.13 25.38
C VAL A 487 1.47 3.99 24.59
N ARG A 488 1.54 4.15 23.27
CA ARG A 488 2.15 3.17 22.36
C ARG A 488 2.88 3.87 21.23
N LEU A 489 4.06 3.36 20.87
CA LEU A 489 4.70 3.69 19.60
C LEU A 489 4.17 2.79 18.48
N ASP A 490 3.71 3.40 17.39
CA ASP A 490 3.28 2.71 16.18
C ASP A 490 3.87 3.36 14.92
N TRP A 491 3.88 2.62 13.82
CA TRP A 491 4.48 3.06 12.55
C TRP A 491 3.40 3.37 11.50
N ALA A 492 3.43 4.58 10.95
CA ALA A 492 2.57 5.01 9.85
C ALA A 492 3.23 6.17 9.10
N GLU A 493 2.97 6.30 7.79
CA GLU A 493 3.55 7.37 6.94
C GLU A 493 5.08 7.47 7.04
N GLU A 494 5.76 6.31 7.02
CA GLU A 494 7.22 6.21 7.09
C GLU A 494 7.87 6.86 8.33
N ARG A 495 7.11 7.01 9.41
CA ARG A 495 7.58 7.52 10.70
C ARG A 495 6.89 6.85 11.89
N LEU A 496 7.47 7.06 13.07
CA LEU A 496 6.85 6.68 14.34
C LEU A 496 5.85 7.73 14.80
N TRP A 497 4.81 7.24 15.47
CA TRP A 497 3.77 8.02 16.11
C TRP A 497 3.56 7.56 17.54
N VAL A 498 3.23 8.49 18.43
CA VAL A 498 2.80 8.21 19.80
C VAL A 498 1.28 8.15 19.83
N LEU A 499 0.72 6.95 19.98
CA LEU A 499 -0.71 6.77 20.16
C LEU A 499 -1.05 6.92 21.64
N ILE A 500 -2.05 7.76 21.91
CA ILE A 500 -2.56 8.04 23.25
C ILE A 500 -4.00 7.56 23.39
N GLU A 501 -4.29 6.71 24.36
CA GLU A 501 -5.65 6.20 24.57
C GLU A 501 -6.11 6.55 25.99
N PRO A 502 -7.02 7.52 26.18
CA PRO A 502 -7.56 7.83 27.50
C PRO A 502 -8.17 6.59 28.17
N ARG A 503 -7.66 6.23 29.34
CA ARG A 503 -8.06 5.02 30.07
C ARG A 503 -8.06 5.28 31.58
N VAL A 504 -8.79 4.44 32.30
CA VAL A 504 -8.72 4.37 33.76
C VAL A 504 -7.58 3.41 34.12
N VAL A 505 -6.62 3.90 34.91
CA VAL A 505 -5.47 3.12 35.39
C VAL A 505 -5.76 2.67 36.81
N PHE A 506 -5.64 1.36 37.07
CA PHE A 506 -5.95 0.76 38.37
C PHE A 506 -4.67 0.36 39.12
N VAL A 507 -4.69 0.52 40.44
CA VAL A 507 -3.65 0.07 41.37
C VAL A 507 -4.31 -0.86 42.39
N GLY A 508 -3.70 -2.02 42.65
CA GLY A 508 -4.30 -3.07 43.50
C GLY A 508 -5.19 -4.07 42.76
N MET A 509 -5.06 -4.17 41.43
CA MET A 509 -5.85 -5.11 40.63
C MET A 509 -5.35 -6.55 40.81
N THR A 510 -6.27 -7.45 41.18
CA THR A 510 -6.11 -8.89 41.36
C THR A 510 -7.03 -9.65 40.41
N GLU A 511 -6.91 -10.98 40.36
CA GLU A 511 -7.83 -11.80 39.56
C GLU A 511 -9.27 -11.73 40.09
N ALA A 512 -9.43 -11.62 41.41
CA ALA A 512 -10.73 -11.56 42.08
C ALA A 512 -11.49 -10.24 41.80
N ASN A 513 -10.79 -9.10 41.70
CA ASN A 513 -11.43 -7.79 41.50
C ASN A 513 -11.37 -7.26 40.05
N ARG A 514 -10.83 -8.05 39.11
CA ARG A 514 -10.73 -7.69 37.68
C ARG A 514 -12.08 -7.35 37.05
N ALA A 515 -13.13 -8.10 37.39
CA ALA A 515 -14.48 -7.85 36.89
C ALA A 515 -14.99 -6.48 37.35
N ALA A 516 -14.84 -6.17 38.65
CA ALA A 516 -15.21 -4.89 39.23
C ALA A 516 -14.44 -3.72 38.60
N ALA A 517 -13.13 -3.87 38.35
CA ALA A 517 -12.32 -2.88 37.65
C ALA A 517 -12.85 -2.62 36.22
N THR A 518 -13.20 -3.68 35.50
CA THR A 518 -13.70 -3.60 34.11
C THR A 518 -15.06 -2.92 34.04
N ASP A 519 -15.99 -3.31 34.92
CA ASP A 519 -17.31 -2.70 35.01
C ASP A 519 -17.22 -1.22 35.39
N PHE A 520 -16.38 -0.88 36.39
CA PHE A 520 -16.14 0.50 36.80
C PHE A 520 -15.56 1.35 35.66
N ALA A 521 -14.55 0.83 34.94
CA ALA A 521 -13.99 1.51 33.78
C ALA A 521 -15.03 1.75 32.70
N ARG A 522 -15.89 0.75 32.42
CA ARG A 522 -16.98 0.86 31.45
C ARG A 522 -17.97 1.95 31.87
N GLU A 523 -18.44 1.96 33.11
CA GLU A 523 -19.38 2.97 33.60
C GLU A 523 -18.82 4.41 33.50
N ARG A 524 -17.53 4.60 33.79
CA ARG A 524 -16.86 5.90 33.66
C ARG A 524 -16.67 6.37 32.21
N THR A 525 -16.54 5.44 31.28
CA THR A 525 -16.20 5.74 29.88
C THR A 525 -17.43 5.74 28.96
N VAL A 526 -18.49 5.01 29.30
CA VAL A 526 -19.70 4.90 28.45
C VAL A 526 -20.40 6.24 28.21
N LYS A 527 -20.26 7.19 29.14
CA LYS A 527 -20.83 8.54 29.03
C LYS A 527 -19.93 9.53 28.27
N ARG A 528 -18.72 9.12 27.87
CA ARG A 528 -17.77 9.96 27.12
C ARG A 528 -18.11 9.93 25.64
N TYR A 529 -19.11 10.72 25.26
CA TYR A 529 -19.42 10.97 23.85
C TYR A 529 -18.23 11.63 23.13
N ASN A 530 -18.21 11.56 21.79
CA ASN A 530 -17.09 12.01 20.94
C ASN A 530 -16.51 13.38 21.33
N ARG A 531 -17.36 14.35 21.69
CA ARG A 531 -16.92 15.69 22.11
C ARG A 531 -16.05 15.65 23.39
N GLN A 532 -16.53 14.99 24.44
CA GLN A 532 -15.80 14.90 25.71
C GLN A 532 -14.52 14.08 25.56
N LEU A 533 -14.54 13.01 24.75
CA LEU A 533 -13.35 12.23 24.45
C LEU A 533 -12.30 13.06 23.70
N ASN A 534 -12.72 13.86 22.72
CA ASN A 534 -11.83 14.76 21.99
C ASN A 534 -11.19 15.81 22.91
N ASP A 535 -11.94 16.38 23.85
CA ASP A 535 -11.40 17.35 24.81
C ASP A 535 -10.35 16.71 25.74
N VAL A 536 -10.56 15.45 26.14
CA VAL A 536 -9.59 14.68 26.95
C VAL A 536 -8.35 14.33 26.14
N ILE A 537 -8.50 13.91 24.87
CA ILE A 537 -7.37 13.67 23.96
C ILE A 537 -6.57 14.95 23.75
N GLU A 538 -7.23 16.09 23.56
CA GLU A 538 -6.57 17.38 23.39
C GLU A 538 -5.81 17.82 24.65
N PHE A 539 -6.39 17.61 25.84
CA PHE A 539 -5.68 17.85 27.10
C PHE A 539 -4.38 17.05 27.15
N TRP A 540 -4.45 15.74 26.91
CA TRP A 540 -3.28 14.87 26.96
C TRP A 540 -2.26 15.19 25.86
N ALA A 541 -2.70 15.51 24.65
CA ALA A 541 -1.81 15.92 23.56
C ALA A 541 -0.96 17.14 23.94
N LYS A 542 -1.60 18.21 24.44
CA LYS A 542 -0.92 19.43 24.89
C LYS A 542 -0.02 19.17 26.09
N TYR A 543 -0.49 18.34 27.03
CA TYR A 543 0.27 18.01 28.23
C TYR A 543 1.57 17.24 27.92
N LEU A 544 1.51 16.28 26.98
CA LEU A 544 2.66 15.49 26.59
C LEU A 544 3.66 16.31 25.75
N GLU A 545 3.17 17.13 24.82
CA GLU A 545 4.01 18.09 24.08
C GLU A 545 4.81 18.97 25.05
N GLY A 546 4.15 19.57 26.06
CA GLY A 546 4.80 20.42 27.06
C GLY A 546 5.46 21.65 26.44
N ASP A 547 4.69 22.41 25.66
CA ASP A 547 5.09 23.68 25.03
C ASP A 547 6.29 23.57 24.07
N GLY A 548 6.44 22.41 23.42
CA GLY A 548 7.52 22.14 22.47
C GLY A 548 8.87 21.83 23.11
N ILE A 549 8.91 21.65 24.43
CA ILE A 549 10.13 21.34 25.17
C ILE A 549 10.48 19.87 24.98
N GLU A 550 11.69 19.62 24.46
CA GLU A 550 12.24 18.27 24.34
C GLU A 550 12.31 17.57 25.71
N ILE A 551 11.95 16.29 25.72
CA ILE A 551 12.03 15.44 26.90
C ILE A 551 13.21 14.50 26.79
N ARG A 552 13.89 14.27 27.92
CA ARG A 552 15.04 13.37 28.01
C ARG A 552 14.74 12.21 28.94
N ALA A 553 15.05 11.00 28.48
CA ALA A 553 14.80 9.80 29.26
C ALA A 553 15.59 9.80 30.57
N LEU A 554 16.89 10.10 30.51
CA LEU A 554 17.79 9.97 31.66
C LEU A 554 18.29 11.33 32.19
N GLY A 555 18.29 12.38 31.36
CA GLY A 555 18.76 13.72 31.73
C GLY A 555 20.27 13.80 31.89
N ILE A 556 21.02 13.00 31.12
CA ILE A 556 22.48 12.88 31.28
C ILE A 556 23.25 13.80 30.32
N GLY A 557 24.41 14.27 30.77
CA GLY A 557 25.33 15.09 29.96
C GLY A 557 26.52 14.32 29.38
N ASN A 558 26.86 13.16 29.96
CA ASN A 558 27.99 12.33 29.55
C ASN A 558 27.46 10.94 29.12
N GLY A 559 27.65 10.54 27.86
CA GLY A 559 27.09 9.30 27.29
C GLY A 559 26.08 9.58 26.19
N VAL A 560 25.12 8.66 25.98
CA VAL A 560 24.05 8.82 24.98
C VAL A 560 22.69 8.75 25.66
N ASP A 561 21.96 9.87 25.66
CA ASP A 561 20.59 9.96 26.17
C ASP A 561 19.58 9.79 25.01
N ALA A 562 18.36 9.41 25.36
CA ALA A 562 17.23 9.40 24.45
C ALA A 562 16.44 10.69 24.59
N THR A 563 16.49 11.52 23.55
CA THR A 563 15.76 12.80 23.47
C THR A 563 14.58 12.68 22.52
N PHE A 564 13.42 13.17 22.92
CA PHE A 564 12.20 13.15 22.12
C PHE A 564 11.57 14.53 22.02
N SER A 565 10.96 14.82 20.88
CA SER A 565 10.05 15.95 20.68
C SER A 565 8.70 15.42 20.20
N ILE A 566 7.62 15.77 20.92
CA ILE A 566 6.25 15.31 20.64
C ILE A 566 5.45 16.51 20.15
N GLY A 567 4.75 16.40 19.03
CA GLY A 567 3.89 17.48 18.54
C GLY A 567 2.53 17.52 19.25
N SER A 568 1.92 18.72 19.34
CA SER A 568 0.55 18.92 19.86
C SER A 568 -0.55 18.45 18.91
N GLU A 569 -0.31 18.51 17.61
CA GLU A 569 -1.34 18.21 16.63
C GLU A 569 -1.45 16.70 16.41
N THR A 570 -2.61 16.16 16.79
CA THR A 570 -2.92 14.76 16.51
C THR A 570 -3.08 14.52 15.01
N ALA A 571 -2.81 13.31 14.53
CA ALA A 571 -3.08 12.91 13.16
C ALA A 571 -4.58 13.08 12.83
N TYR A 572 -4.84 13.39 11.56
CA TYR A 572 -6.17 13.53 11.01
C TYR A 572 -6.27 12.73 9.73
N SER A 573 -7.39 12.04 9.51
CA SER A 573 -7.79 11.60 8.18
C SER A 573 -8.94 12.48 7.73
N ARG A 574 -8.93 12.89 6.48
CA ARG A 574 -10.12 13.43 5.84
C ARG A 574 -10.50 12.49 4.72
N ARG A 575 -11.79 12.41 4.43
CA ARG A 575 -12.21 11.98 3.11
C ARG A 575 -11.68 13.04 2.15
N LEU A 576 -10.76 12.68 1.27
CA LEU A 576 -10.54 13.49 0.08
C LEU A 576 -11.90 13.51 -0.62
N SER A 577 -12.53 14.69 -0.67
CA SER A 577 -13.69 14.87 -1.56
C SER A 577 -13.23 14.46 -2.96
N PRO A 578 -14.11 13.78 -3.73
CA PRO A 578 -13.75 13.21 -5.03
C PRO A 578 -12.99 14.17 -5.93
#